data_AF-A0A6L5XM13-F1
#
_entry.id   AF-A0A6L5XM13-F1
#
_cell.length_a   1.000
_cell.length_b   1.000
_cell.length_c   1.000
_cell.angle_alpha   90.00
_cell.angle_beta   90.00
_cell.angle_gamma   90.00
#
_symmetry.space_group_name_H-M   'P 1'
#
loop_
_entity.id
_entity.type
_entity.pdbx_description
1 polymer ?
#
loop_
_entity_poly.entity_id
_entity_poly.type
_entity_poly.pdbx_seq_one_letter_code
_entity_poly.pdbx_strand_id
1 'polypeptide(L)'
;MNRTIRGLEDHETQERKRLHRDVRSPSQRLADALKLGQVQIGGMFGAGVCLFLFPVLATPLFLVGIALFLARCACVNGERLPFRMPMGLYGTDRGDPLPGRGGFARPEGIFFLGNRLQDKQELWLKAKDILTHCLLFGTTGSGKTETLVSLSYNALATASGLFYIDPKASPKLAVQIWQMARFLGRDDDFRVLNYGTSGKVKGKSPRRLSNTNNPFTFGSAEALTQLLVSLMPASDGANSIFADKAQALISGVMYALVDLRDKGLLKLSTSIIRDALALEKCVALALHPELDQESRASIQAALGTSGWIAGREMKDQPPSFAEQFGYAQSYFGKALSSLTDTYSHIYGAEDGEVDFADAIMQQWIEIHSSLCFYIICYFYCEIFLSGSLDSPEKSACSLHFCGYICGYQNLGCPKREIV
;
A
#
# COMPACT_ATOMS: atom_id res chain seq x y z
N MET A 1 -43.27 10.53 -34.73
CA MET A 1 -42.25 11.58 -34.50
C MET A 1 -40.89 10.91 -34.33
N ASN A 2 -40.09 10.83 -35.40
CA ASN A 2 -38.70 10.35 -35.30
C ASN A 2 -37.83 11.50 -34.79
N ARG A 3 -37.21 11.31 -33.62
CA ARG A 3 -36.19 12.22 -33.10
C ARG A 3 -34.92 12.05 -33.94
N THR A 4 -34.66 12.98 -34.85
CA THR A 4 -33.37 13.13 -35.52
C THR A 4 -32.38 13.70 -34.52
N ILE A 5 -31.51 12.85 -33.97
CA ILE A 5 -30.38 13.29 -33.16
C ILE A 5 -29.30 13.73 -34.16
N ARG A 6 -29.04 15.05 -34.24
CA ARG A 6 -27.90 15.60 -34.98
C ARG A 6 -26.62 15.35 -34.16
N GLY A 7 -25.93 14.26 -34.45
CA GLY A 7 -24.54 14.05 -34.03
C GLY A 7 -23.58 14.62 -35.07
N LEU A 8 -22.33 14.83 -34.68
CA LEU A 8 -21.23 15.12 -35.61
C LEU A 8 -21.03 13.92 -36.54
N GLU A 9 -20.96 14.17 -37.84
CA GLU A 9 -20.56 13.15 -38.82
C GLU A 9 -19.03 13.04 -38.87
N ASP A 10 -18.48 11.85 -39.18
CA ASP A 10 -17.03 11.59 -39.14
C ASP A 10 -16.21 12.59 -39.98
N HIS A 11 -16.77 13.09 -41.08
CA HIS A 11 -16.13 14.08 -41.93
C HIS A 11 -16.09 15.51 -41.32
N GLU A 12 -16.97 15.80 -40.37
CA GLU A 12 -17.00 17.04 -39.59
C GLU A 12 -16.05 16.98 -38.38
N THR A 13 -15.61 15.78 -37.99
CA THR A 13 -14.64 15.61 -36.90
C THR A 13 -13.23 16.01 -37.34
N GLN A 14 -12.72 17.10 -36.78
CA GLN A 14 -11.32 17.48 -36.96
C GLN A 14 -10.43 16.72 -35.99
N GLU A 15 -9.39 16.07 -36.52
CA GLU A 15 -8.36 15.45 -35.69
C GLU A 15 -7.70 16.50 -34.78
N ARG A 16 -7.70 16.24 -33.46
CA ARG A 16 -7.12 17.12 -32.45
C ARG A 16 -5.65 17.47 -32.72
N LYS A 17 -4.91 16.60 -33.44
CA LYS A 17 -3.53 16.86 -33.87
C LYS A 17 -3.41 18.01 -34.86
N ARG A 18 -4.42 18.26 -35.71
CA ARG A 18 -4.42 19.39 -36.66
C ARG A 18 -4.67 20.74 -35.99
N LEU A 19 -5.24 20.76 -34.78
CA LEU A 19 -5.34 21.96 -33.94
C LEU A 19 -3.97 22.41 -33.41
N HIS A 20 -3.04 21.47 -33.24
CA HIS A 20 -1.67 21.79 -32.85
C HIS A 20 -0.85 22.10 -34.11
N ARG A 21 -0.61 23.37 -34.38
CA ARG A 21 0.21 23.82 -35.50
C ARG A 21 1.68 23.41 -35.27
N ASP A 22 2.16 22.44 -36.05
CA ASP A 22 3.58 22.07 -36.06
C ASP A 22 4.40 23.18 -36.74
N VAL A 23 5.20 23.89 -35.95
CA VAL A 23 5.99 25.05 -36.38
C VAL A 23 7.28 24.63 -37.11
N ARG A 24 7.63 23.34 -37.13
CA ARG A 24 8.85 22.83 -37.77
C ARG A 24 8.78 22.92 -39.28
N SER A 25 9.91 23.28 -39.90
CA SER A 25 10.04 23.34 -41.37
C SER A 25 9.98 21.94 -41.99
N PRO A 26 9.62 21.82 -43.30
CA PRO A 26 9.63 20.53 -43.99
C PRO A 26 10.98 19.79 -43.91
N SER A 27 12.10 20.53 -43.97
CA SER A 27 13.44 19.97 -43.85
C SER A 27 13.73 19.45 -42.43
N GLN A 28 13.28 20.15 -41.39
CA GLN A 28 13.39 19.69 -40.01
C GLN A 28 12.56 18.43 -39.78
N ARG A 29 11.35 18.36 -40.35
CA ARG A 29 10.49 17.17 -40.27
C ARG A 29 11.12 15.96 -40.93
N LEU A 30 11.72 16.14 -42.11
CA LEU A 30 12.42 15.06 -42.81
C LEU A 30 13.67 14.61 -42.03
N ALA A 31 14.45 15.56 -41.51
CA ALA A 31 15.63 15.24 -40.70
C ALA A 31 15.26 14.49 -39.40
N ASP A 32 14.19 14.90 -38.71
CA ASP A 32 13.68 14.22 -37.53
C ASP A 32 13.14 12.82 -37.88
N ALA A 33 12.45 12.68 -39.01
CA ALA A 33 11.95 11.40 -39.48
C ALA A 33 13.09 10.41 -39.79
N LEU A 34 14.18 10.88 -40.40
CA LEU A 34 15.37 10.06 -40.68
C LEU A 34 16.15 9.66 -39.43
N LYS A 35 15.94 10.35 -38.29
CA LYS A 35 16.53 9.99 -36.99
C LYS A 35 15.74 8.92 -36.25
N LEU A 36 14.49 8.63 -36.66
CA LEU A 36 13.68 7.60 -36.03
C LEU A 36 14.27 6.22 -36.30
N GLY A 37 14.54 5.45 -35.23
CA GLY A 37 15.11 4.10 -35.33
C GLY A 37 14.30 3.18 -36.25
N GLN A 38 12.96 3.28 -36.26
CA GLN A 38 12.10 2.50 -37.16
C GLN A 38 12.35 2.79 -38.64
N VAL A 39 12.56 4.06 -39.00
CA VAL A 39 12.83 4.48 -40.39
C VAL A 39 14.24 4.07 -40.80
N GLN A 40 15.22 4.18 -39.89
CA GLN A 40 16.60 3.75 -40.15
C GLN A 40 16.69 2.24 -40.36
N ILE A 41 16.10 1.45 -39.45
CA ILE A 41 16.10 -0.02 -39.53
C ILE A 41 15.27 -0.49 -40.73
N GLY A 42 14.07 0.07 -40.92
CA GLY A 42 13.21 -0.25 -42.05
C GLY A 42 13.85 0.13 -43.39
N GLY A 43 14.55 1.26 -43.44
CA GLY A 43 15.32 1.69 -44.61
C GLY A 43 16.52 0.81 -44.91
N MET A 44 17.25 0.36 -43.88
CA MET A 44 18.34 -0.62 -44.04
C MET A 44 17.82 -1.96 -44.57
N PHE A 45 16.73 -2.47 -43.99
CA PHE A 45 16.11 -3.72 -44.44
C PHE A 45 15.57 -3.60 -45.86
N GLY A 46 14.88 -2.49 -46.16
CA GLY A 46 14.39 -2.19 -47.50
C GLY A 46 15.51 -2.07 -48.53
N ALA A 47 16.62 -1.42 -48.18
CA ALA A 47 17.81 -1.38 -49.02
C ALA A 47 18.35 -2.79 -49.28
N GLY A 48 18.43 -3.64 -48.25
CA GLY A 48 18.82 -5.04 -48.37
C GLY A 48 17.94 -5.87 -49.31
N VAL A 49 16.62 -5.69 -49.24
CA VAL A 49 15.67 -6.36 -50.16
C VAL A 49 15.83 -5.83 -51.59
N CYS A 50 15.97 -4.52 -51.77
CA CYS A 50 16.17 -3.92 -53.09
C CYS A 50 17.50 -4.33 -53.75
N LEU A 51 18.54 -4.59 -52.97
CA LEU A 51 19.81 -5.16 -53.46
C LEU A 51 19.60 -6.52 -54.11
N PHE A 52 18.74 -7.36 -53.51
CA PHE A 52 18.43 -8.68 -54.04
C PHE A 52 17.59 -8.63 -55.31
N LEU A 53 16.63 -7.69 -55.38
CA LEU A 53 15.72 -7.55 -56.52
C LEU A 53 16.32 -6.82 -57.72
N PHE A 54 17.24 -5.87 -57.48
CA PHE A 54 17.83 -5.03 -58.53
C PHE A 54 19.36 -4.97 -58.43
N PRO A 55 20.07 -6.02 -58.88
CA PRO A 55 21.54 -6.12 -58.77
C PRO A 55 22.29 -4.99 -59.51
N VAL A 56 21.69 -4.39 -60.54
CA VAL A 56 22.27 -3.27 -61.31
C VAL A 56 22.44 -2.02 -60.45
N LEU A 57 21.62 -1.85 -59.42
CA LEU A 57 21.69 -0.74 -58.47
C LEU A 57 22.37 -1.14 -57.15
N ALA A 58 23.17 -2.22 -57.15
CA ALA A 58 23.75 -2.76 -55.94
C ALA A 58 24.64 -1.75 -55.19
N THR A 59 25.56 -1.10 -55.89
CA THR A 59 26.50 -0.14 -55.29
C THR A 59 25.81 1.04 -54.59
N PRO A 60 24.89 1.80 -55.23
CA PRO A 60 24.24 2.93 -54.57
C PRO A 60 23.31 2.49 -53.42
N LEU A 61 22.59 1.38 -53.55
CA LEU A 61 21.71 0.87 -52.48
C LEU A 61 22.50 0.40 -51.25
N PHE A 62 23.67 -0.21 -51.47
CA PHE A 62 24.57 -0.62 -50.40
C PHE A 62 25.12 0.59 -49.64
N LEU A 63 25.52 1.64 -50.36
CA LEU A 63 25.98 2.90 -49.75
C LEU A 63 24.88 3.59 -48.93
N VAL A 64 23.63 3.58 -49.41
CA VAL A 64 22.48 4.09 -48.64
C VAL A 64 22.26 3.26 -47.37
N GLY A 65 22.35 1.93 -47.46
CA GLY A 65 22.28 1.04 -46.31
C GLY A 65 23.35 1.34 -45.26
N ILE A 66 24.61 1.54 -45.70
CA ILE A 66 25.71 1.94 -44.82
C ILE A 66 25.45 3.32 -44.20
N ALA A 67 24.99 4.30 -44.98
CA ALA A 67 24.70 5.63 -44.46
C ALA A 67 23.62 5.60 -43.37
N LEU A 68 22.56 4.81 -43.57
CA LEU A 68 21.52 4.59 -42.55
C LEU A 68 22.05 3.84 -41.32
N PHE A 69 22.95 2.87 -41.52
CA PHE A 69 23.61 2.17 -40.41
C PHE A 69 24.48 3.10 -39.57
N LEU A 70 25.33 3.91 -40.21
CA LEU A 70 26.16 4.90 -39.52
C LEU A 70 25.30 5.95 -38.81
N ALA A 71 24.22 6.41 -39.45
CA ALA A 71 23.24 7.30 -38.83
C ALA A 71 22.59 6.64 -37.60
N ARG A 72 22.27 5.34 -37.66
CA ARG A 72 21.76 4.58 -36.51
C ARG A 72 22.79 4.51 -35.39
N CYS A 73 24.04 4.14 -35.67
CA CYS A 73 25.11 4.12 -34.67
C CYS A 73 25.27 5.47 -33.95
N ALA A 74 25.13 6.58 -34.67
CA ALA A 74 25.17 7.92 -34.08
C ALA A 74 23.91 8.26 -33.26
N CYS A 75 22.73 7.83 -33.71
CA CYS A 75 21.44 8.19 -33.08
C CYS A 75 21.07 7.30 -31.88
N VAL A 76 21.46 6.02 -31.87
CA VAL A 76 21.13 5.04 -30.81
C VAL A 76 21.49 5.57 -29.43
N ASN A 77 22.68 6.15 -29.30
CA ASN A 77 23.17 6.66 -28.02
C ASN A 77 22.34 7.83 -27.48
N GLY A 78 21.54 8.48 -28.34
CA GLY A 78 20.68 9.61 -28.00
C GLY A 78 19.21 9.25 -27.80
N GLU A 79 18.81 7.99 -28.01
CA GLU A 79 17.44 7.56 -27.76
C GLU A 79 17.12 7.55 -26.27
N ARG A 80 15.88 7.91 -25.94
CA ARG A 80 15.37 7.94 -24.57
C ARG A 80 13.91 7.54 -24.55
N LEU A 81 13.50 6.89 -23.48
CA LEU A 81 12.10 6.71 -23.16
C LEU A 81 11.53 7.96 -22.49
N PRO A 82 10.19 8.09 -22.40
CA PRO A 82 9.56 9.23 -21.73
C PRO A 82 9.91 9.31 -20.23
N PHE A 83 10.14 8.15 -19.59
CA PHE A 83 10.60 8.04 -18.21
C PHE A 83 11.98 7.38 -18.16
N ARG A 84 12.12 6.24 -17.46
CA ARG A 84 13.40 5.53 -17.31
C ARG A 84 13.60 4.51 -18.41
N MET A 85 14.86 4.20 -18.70
CA MET A 85 15.24 3.04 -19.50
C MET A 85 15.19 1.76 -18.65
N PRO A 86 14.65 0.63 -19.18
CA PRO A 86 14.59 -0.62 -18.43
C PRO A 86 15.96 -1.12 -17.95
N MET A 87 15.99 -1.70 -16.77
CA MET A 87 17.16 -2.36 -16.20
C MET A 87 17.61 -3.52 -17.13
N GLY A 88 18.92 -3.68 -17.29
CA GLY A 88 19.51 -4.69 -18.18
C GLY A 88 19.91 -4.16 -19.56
N LEU A 89 19.53 -2.92 -19.90
CA LEU A 89 20.05 -2.24 -21.08
C LEU A 89 21.46 -1.68 -20.83
N TYR A 90 22.32 -1.75 -21.85
CA TYR A 90 23.67 -1.16 -21.82
C TYR A 90 23.62 0.34 -22.13
N GLY A 91 24.58 1.09 -21.58
CA GLY A 91 24.75 2.52 -21.83
C GLY A 91 24.28 3.39 -20.68
N THR A 92 23.92 4.64 -21.00
CA THR A 92 23.45 5.64 -20.03
C THR A 92 22.02 6.07 -20.34
N ASP A 93 21.22 6.24 -19.30
CA ASP A 93 19.86 6.76 -19.41
C ASP A 93 19.90 8.29 -19.45
N ARG A 94 19.81 8.85 -20.66
CA ARG A 94 19.77 10.32 -20.86
C ARG A 94 18.52 10.98 -20.27
N GLY A 95 17.50 10.22 -19.90
CA GLY A 95 16.33 10.68 -19.17
C GLY A 95 16.57 10.81 -17.66
N ASP A 96 17.71 10.32 -17.14
CA ASP A 96 18.03 10.33 -15.72
C ASP A 96 19.37 11.01 -15.41
N PRO A 97 19.41 12.35 -15.34
CA PRO A 97 20.64 13.07 -14.99
C PRO A 97 21.02 12.85 -13.52
N LEU A 98 22.32 12.66 -13.27
CA LEU A 98 22.87 12.55 -11.91
C LEU A 98 22.76 13.88 -11.16
N PRO A 99 22.76 13.86 -9.80
CA PRO A 99 22.85 15.07 -8.99
C PRO A 99 24.02 15.96 -9.44
N GLY A 100 23.78 17.27 -9.56
CA GLY A 100 24.77 18.22 -10.09
C GLY A 100 24.90 18.24 -11.61
N ARG A 101 24.10 17.44 -12.36
CA ARG A 101 24.06 17.40 -13.84
C ARG A 101 25.40 17.12 -14.52
N GLY A 102 26.36 16.52 -13.81
CA GLY A 102 27.67 16.15 -14.33
C GLY A 102 27.69 14.87 -15.18
N GLY A 103 26.54 14.20 -15.35
CA GLY A 103 26.41 12.96 -16.10
C GLY A 103 25.01 12.36 -16.01
N PHE A 104 24.86 11.14 -16.53
CA PHE A 104 23.61 10.40 -16.59
C PHE A 104 23.75 9.05 -15.89
N ALA A 105 22.67 8.60 -15.24
CA ALA A 105 22.63 7.30 -14.59
C ALA A 105 22.64 6.15 -15.62
N ARG A 106 22.83 4.93 -15.13
CA ARG A 106 22.59 3.72 -15.95
C ARG A 106 21.09 3.43 -16.02
N PRO A 107 20.62 2.64 -17.00
CA PRO A 107 19.24 2.15 -17.03
C PRO A 107 18.86 1.40 -15.75
N GLU A 108 17.89 1.95 -15.01
CA GLU A 108 17.44 1.47 -13.69
C GLU A 108 15.91 1.28 -13.62
N GLY A 109 15.21 1.31 -14.75
CA GLY A 109 13.77 1.08 -14.80
C GLY A 109 13.40 -0.35 -14.42
N ILE A 110 12.71 -0.53 -13.29
CA ILE A 110 12.32 -1.84 -12.76
C ILE A 110 10.81 -2.07 -12.76
N PHE A 111 10.02 -1.01 -12.89
CA PHE A 111 8.57 -1.08 -12.73
C PHE A 111 7.88 -0.49 -13.95
N PHE A 112 7.13 -1.34 -14.62
CA PHE A 112 6.46 -1.03 -15.86
C PHE A 112 5.06 -0.47 -15.59
N LEU A 113 4.83 0.78 -15.99
CA LEU A 113 3.53 1.44 -15.86
C LEU A 113 2.60 1.16 -17.04
N GLY A 114 3.16 0.92 -18.22
CA GLY A 114 2.40 0.75 -19.46
C GLY A 114 3.05 1.44 -20.65
N ASN A 115 2.27 1.65 -21.71
CA ASN A 115 2.74 2.29 -22.94
C ASN A 115 2.04 3.62 -23.16
N ARG A 116 2.80 4.60 -23.62
CA ARG A 116 2.27 5.88 -24.08
C ARG A 116 1.38 5.66 -25.31
N LEU A 117 0.18 6.27 -25.31
CA LEU A 117 -0.81 6.03 -26.38
C LEU A 117 -0.36 6.53 -27.76
N GLN A 118 0.40 7.61 -27.81
CA GLN A 118 0.75 8.30 -29.05
C GLN A 118 1.71 7.49 -29.94
N ASP A 119 2.68 6.82 -29.35
CA ASP A 119 3.79 6.18 -30.05
C ASP A 119 4.20 4.83 -29.46
N LYS A 120 3.42 4.31 -28.52
CA LYS A 120 3.60 3.00 -27.87
C LYS A 120 4.92 2.84 -27.11
N GLN A 121 5.64 3.93 -26.86
CA GLN A 121 6.84 3.89 -26.02
C GLN A 121 6.49 3.44 -24.61
N GLU A 122 7.34 2.58 -24.07
CA GLU A 122 7.19 2.05 -22.72
C GLU A 122 7.46 3.11 -21.66
N LEU A 123 6.78 2.97 -20.53
CA LEU A 123 6.89 3.85 -19.37
C LEU A 123 7.41 3.03 -18.19
N TRP A 124 8.68 3.22 -17.85
CA TRP A 124 9.32 2.55 -16.72
C TRP A 124 9.66 3.54 -15.61
N LEU A 125 9.53 3.08 -14.37
CA LEU A 125 9.98 3.78 -13.18
C LEU A 125 11.17 3.03 -12.55
N LYS A 126 12.11 3.77 -11.96
CA LYS A 126 13.13 3.19 -11.08
C LYS A 126 12.61 3.06 -9.66
N ALA A 127 13.30 2.28 -8.82
CA ALA A 127 12.92 2.05 -7.42
C ALA A 127 12.61 3.36 -6.66
N LYS A 128 13.50 4.36 -6.78
CA LYS A 128 13.33 5.66 -6.11
C LYS A 128 12.07 6.40 -6.53
N ASP A 129 11.61 6.24 -7.77
CA ASP A 129 10.40 6.91 -8.26
C ASP A 129 9.12 6.24 -7.71
N ILE A 130 9.15 4.93 -7.41
CA ILE A 130 8.00 4.19 -6.84
C ILE A 130 7.89 4.42 -5.34
N LEU A 131 9.04 4.56 -4.66
CA LEU A 131 9.11 4.80 -3.23
C LEU A 131 8.52 6.16 -2.81
N THR A 132 8.24 7.07 -3.76
CA THR A 132 7.52 8.33 -3.48
C THR A 132 6.00 8.17 -3.45
N HIS A 133 5.49 6.94 -3.57
CA HIS A 133 4.07 6.60 -3.69
C HIS A 133 3.41 7.12 -4.99
N CYS A 134 2.28 6.51 -5.34
CA CYS A 134 1.54 6.82 -6.56
C CYS A 134 0.07 7.05 -6.24
N LEU A 135 -0.52 8.07 -6.87
CA LEU A 135 -1.94 8.39 -6.74
C LEU A 135 -2.66 8.20 -8.08
N LEU A 136 -3.65 7.31 -8.11
CA LEU A 136 -4.42 7.00 -9.32
C LEU A 136 -5.85 7.52 -9.19
N PHE A 137 -6.20 8.52 -10.00
CA PHE A 137 -7.57 9.03 -10.11
C PHE A 137 -8.34 8.30 -11.21
N GLY A 138 -9.64 8.12 -10.98
CA GLY A 138 -10.55 7.56 -11.96
C GLY A 138 -11.95 7.41 -11.39
N THR A 139 -12.97 7.40 -12.25
CA THR A 139 -14.36 7.17 -11.87
C THR A 139 -14.68 5.68 -11.79
N THR A 140 -15.84 5.30 -11.25
CA THR A 140 -16.31 3.91 -11.35
C THR A 140 -16.49 3.53 -12.82
N GLY A 141 -15.97 2.36 -13.21
CA GLY A 141 -15.98 1.89 -14.60
C GLY A 141 -14.79 2.32 -15.46
N SER A 142 -13.92 3.21 -14.97
CA SER A 142 -12.71 3.67 -15.71
C SER A 142 -11.57 2.65 -15.79
N GLY A 143 -11.70 1.48 -15.15
CA GLY A 143 -10.69 0.43 -15.16
C GLY A 143 -9.68 0.45 -14.00
N LYS A 144 -9.84 1.32 -12.99
CA LYS A 144 -8.92 1.43 -11.82
C LYS A 144 -8.53 0.09 -11.20
N THR A 145 -9.49 -0.82 -10.99
CA THR A 145 -9.22 -2.13 -10.37
C THR A 145 -8.28 -2.98 -11.24
N GLU A 146 -8.52 -3.06 -12.54
CA GLU A 146 -7.66 -3.83 -13.46
C GLU A 146 -6.28 -3.18 -13.59
N THR A 147 -6.20 -1.84 -13.53
CA THR A 147 -4.92 -1.12 -13.46
C THR A 147 -4.15 -1.51 -12.19
N LEU A 148 -4.78 -1.50 -11.02
CA LEU A 148 -4.11 -1.88 -9.76
C LEU A 148 -3.67 -3.35 -9.78
N VAL A 149 -4.48 -4.27 -10.30
CA VAL A 149 -4.10 -5.68 -10.49
C VAL A 149 -2.87 -5.80 -11.40
N SER A 150 -2.82 -5.03 -12.49
CA SER A 150 -1.67 -5.02 -13.40
C SER A 150 -0.41 -4.45 -12.73
N LEU A 151 -0.56 -3.43 -11.88
CA LEU A 151 0.54 -2.90 -11.07
C LEU A 151 1.00 -3.90 -10.00
N SER A 152 0.08 -4.65 -9.39
CA SER A 152 0.41 -5.73 -8.47
C SER A 152 1.27 -6.81 -9.13
N TYR A 153 1.03 -7.12 -10.40
CA TYR A 153 1.87 -8.07 -11.14
C TYR A 153 3.33 -7.60 -11.27
N ASN A 154 3.59 -6.29 -11.34
CA ASN A 154 4.98 -5.79 -11.35
C ASN A 154 5.72 -6.16 -10.06
N ALA A 155 5.05 -6.01 -8.89
CA ALA A 155 5.64 -6.40 -7.61
C ALA A 155 5.92 -7.90 -7.56
N LEU A 156 4.98 -8.73 -8.05
CA LEU A 156 5.17 -10.17 -8.08
C LEU A 156 6.29 -10.59 -9.05
N ALA A 157 6.38 -9.95 -10.22
CA ALA A 157 7.38 -10.24 -11.24
C ALA A 157 8.83 -9.91 -10.78
N THR A 158 8.99 -8.95 -9.88
CA THR A 158 10.29 -8.63 -9.25
C THR A 158 10.56 -9.43 -7.98
N ALA A 159 9.79 -10.51 -7.75
CA ALA A 159 9.83 -11.35 -6.55
C ALA A 159 9.55 -10.60 -5.23
N SER A 160 8.84 -9.46 -5.29
CA SER A 160 8.39 -8.72 -4.12
C SER A 160 7.03 -9.21 -3.62
N GLY A 161 6.69 -8.86 -2.38
CA GLY A 161 5.36 -9.01 -1.79
C GLY A 161 4.46 -7.82 -2.11
N LEU A 162 3.18 -7.96 -1.78
CA LEU A 162 2.21 -6.86 -1.86
C LEU A 162 1.08 -7.04 -0.85
N PHE A 163 0.58 -5.92 -0.33
CA PHE A 163 -0.68 -5.86 0.39
C PHE A 163 -1.73 -5.21 -0.51
N TYR A 164 -2.85 -5.89 -0.71
CA TYR A 164 -3.97 -5.40 -1.51
C TYR A 164 -5.22 -5.23 -0.66
N ILE A 165 -5.69 -4.00 -0.49
CA ILE A 165 -6.95 -3.71 0.20
C ILE A 165 -8.05 -3.51 -0.85
N ASP A 166 -8.99 -4.45 -0.91
CA ASP A 166 -10.14 -4.41 -1.80
C ASP A 166 -11.43 -3.98 -1.08
N PRO A 167 -11.90 -2.74 -1.31
CA PRO A 167 -13.14 -2.26 -0.71
C PRO A 167 -14.41 -2.75 -1.39
N LYS A 168 -14.30 -3.41 -2.55
CA LYS A 168 -15.46 -3.99 -3.24
C LYS A 168 -15.78 -5.39 -2.72
N ALA A 169 -14.87 -5.99 -1.94
CA ALA A 169 -14.89 -7.37 -1.48
C ALA A 169 -15.30 -8.37 -2.58
N SER A 170 -14.81 -8.17 -3.80
CA SER A 170 -15.17 -9.05 -4.90
C SER A 170 -14.32 -10.32 -4.82
N PRO A 171 -14.92 -11.52 -4.72
CA PRO A 171 -14.15 -12.75 -4.66
C PRO A 171 -13.30 -12.97 -5.93
N LYS A 172 -13.71 -12.39 -7.06
CA LYS A 172 -12.98 -12.45 -8.33
C LYS A 172 -11.56 -11.91 -8.19
N LEU A 173 -11.37 -10.82 -7.46
CA LEU A 173 -10.09 -10.14 -7.36
C LEU A 173 -9.05 -10.98 -6.61
N ALA A 174 -9.45 -11.54 -5.46
CA ALA A 174 -8.58 -12.41 -4.68
C ALA A 174 -8.13 -13.62 -5.52
N VAL A 175 -9.05 -14.20 -6.30
CA VAL A 175 -8.73 -15.31 -7.21
C VAL A 175 -7.79 -14.86 -8.34
N GLN A 176 -7.98 -13.67 -8.92
CA GLN A 176 -7.08 -13.14 -9.95
C GLN A 176 -5.65 -12.97 -9.42
N ILE A 177 -5.47 -12.40 -8.23
CA ILE A 177 -4.13 -12.23 -7.64
C ILE A 177 -3.54 -13.59 -7.25
N TRP A 178 -4.34 -14.51 -6.71
CA TRP A 178 -3.89 -15.88 -6.45
C TRP A 178 -3.43 -16.59 -7.73
N GLN A 179 -4.16 -16.42 -8.84
CA GLN A 179 -3.74 -16.96 -10.14
C GLN A 179 -2.39 -16.38 -10.57
N MET A 180 -2.17 -15.06 -10.41
CA MET A 180 -0.88 -14.45 -10.70
C MET A 180 0.25 -15.00 -9.82
N ALA A 181 0.01 -15.19 -8.52
CA ALA A 181 0.96 -15.82 -7.61
C ALA A 181 1.30 -17.26 -8.04
N ARG A 182 0.27 -18.04 -8.41
CA ARG A 182 0.41 -19.40 -8.93
C ARG A 182 1.19 -19.48 -10.23
N PHE A 183 0.99 -18.54 -11.16
CA PHE A 183 1.77 -18.44 -12.40
C PHE A 183 3.27 -18.25 -12.13
N LEU A 184 3.62 -17.63 -11.01
CA LEU A 184 5.00 -17.40 -10.58
C LEU A 184 5.51 -18.46 -9.58
N GLY A 185 4.70 -19.49 -9.28
CA GLY A 185 5.08 -20.57 -8.36
C GLY A 185 5.08 -20.16 -6.88
N ARG A 186 4.34 -19.12 -6.50
CA ARG A 186 4.29 -18.55 -5.14
C ARG A 186 2.95 -18.81 -4.45
N ASP A 187 2.39 -20.02 -4.61
CA ASP A 187 1.11 -20.40 -4.01
C ASP A 187 1.13 -20.32 -2.48
N ASP A 188 2.27 -20.66 -1.85
CA ASP A 188 2.43 -20.71 -0.38
C ASP A 188 2.56 -19.32 0.27
N ASP A 189 2.84 -18.28 -0.52
CA ASP A 189 3.00 -16.90 -0.04
C ASP A 189 1.65 -16.15 0.02
N PHE A 190 0.58 -16.74 -0.52
CA PHE A 190 -0.73 -16.12 -0.63
C PHE A 190 -1.53 -16.22 0.68
N ARG A 191 -2.00 -15.07 1.18
CA ARG A 191 -2.88 -14.95 2.35
C ARG A 191 -4.07 -14.05 2.02
N VAL A 192 -5.24 -14.37 2.57
CA VAL A 192 -6.47 -13.60 2.39
C VAL A 192 -7.21 -13.39 3.71
N LEU A 193 -7.45 -12.12 4.04
CA LEU A 193 -8.37 -11.70 5.11
C LEU A 193 -9.70 -11.27 4.48
N ASN A 194 -10.72 -12.12 4.61
CA ASN A 194 -12.01 -11.92 3.96
C ASN A 194 -13.09 -11.46 4.93
N TYR A 195 -13.32 -10.16 5.01
CA TYR A 195 -14.35 -9.55 5.86
C TYR A 195 -15.77 -9.67 5.27
N GLY A 196 -15.93 -10.18 4.03
CA GLY A 196 -17.25 -10.54 3.50
C GLY A 196 -17.88 -11.77 4.17
N THR A 197 -17.18 -12.41 5.10
CA THR A 197 -17.61 -13.62 5.80
C THR A 197 -18.13 -13.37 7.21
N SER A 198 -18.65 -12.16 7.46
CA SER A 198 -19.16 -11.73 8.77
C SER A 198 -20.19 -12.70 9.36
N GLY A 199 -20.17 -12.84 10.69
CA GLY A 199 -21.14 -13.65 11.44
C GLY A 199 -20.90 -15.17 11.36
N LYS A 200 -19.80 -15.62 10.76
CA LYS A 200 -19.41 -17.03 10.79
C LYS A 200 -18.67 -17.35 12.08
N VAL A 201 -19.12 -18.39 12.77
CA VAL A 201 -18.51 -18.87 14.01
C VAL A 201 -17.29 -19.73 13.70
N LYS A 202 -16.20 -19.53 14.46
CA LYS A 202 -14.98 -20.36 14.43
C LYS A 202 -15.33 -21.85 14.43
N GLY A 203 -14.77 -22.61 13.49
CA GLY A 203 -14.80 -24.08 13.48
C GLY A 203 -16.05 -24.78 12.92
N LYS A 204 -17.08 -24.05 12.45
CA LYS A 204 -18.34 -24.68 11.98
C LYS A 204 -18.46 -24.87 10.47
N SER A 205 -17.44 -24.54 9.66
CA SER A 205 -17.51 -24.69 8.20
C SER A 205 -16.47 -25.69 7.65
N PRO A 206 -16.87 -26.61 6.75
CA PRO A 206 -15.95 -27.56 6.11
C PRO A 206 -14.98 -26.90 5.11
N ARG A 207 -15.17 -25.61 4.82
CA ARG A 207 -14.31 -24.81 3.96
C ARG A 207 -13.79 -23.62 4.73
N ARG A 208 -12.48 -23.36 4.60
CA ARG A 208 -11.83 -22.16 5.11
C ARG A 208 -12.00 -21.04 4.09
N LEU A 209 -12.44 -19.87 4.55
CA LEU A 209 -12.76 -18.72 3.69
C LEU A 209 -11.87 -17.50 3.94
N SER A 210 -11.05 -17.54 4.98
CA SER A 210 -10.13 -16.49 5.40
C SER A 210 -8.99 -17.10 6.21
N ASN A 211 -7.81 -16.50 6.12
CA ASN A 211 -6.75 -16.64 7.11
C ASN A 211 -7.11 -15.88 8.40
N THR A 212 -6.37 -16.16 9.46
CA THR A 212 -6.51 -15.53 10.78
C THR A 212 -5.47 -14.44 10.96
N ASN A 213 -5.77 -13.43 11.77
CA ASN A 213 -4.84 -12.36 12.12
C ASN A 213 -5.05 -12.02 13.60
N ASN A 214 -3.97 -11.89 14.35
CA ASN A 214 -4.01 -11.25 15.66
C ASN A 214 -3.06 -10.06 15.68
N PRO A 215 -3.57 -8.82 15.59
CA PRO A 215 -2.71 -7.65 15.52
C PRO A 215 -2.06 -7.32 16.87
N PHE A 216 -2.44 -8.01 17.96
CA PHE A 216 -1.94 -7.74 19.32
C PHE A 216 -0.80 -8.67 19.75
N THR A 217 -0.43 -9.65 18.90
CA THR A 217 0.66 -10.59 19.21
C THR A 217 2.01 -9.88 19.30
N PHE A 218 2.29 -8.95 18.38
CA PHE A 218 3.56 -8.23 18.31
C PHE A 218 3.34 -6.72 18.36
N GLY A 219 4.33 -5.99 18.90
CA GLY A 219 4.31 -4.54 19.00
C GLY A 219 4.36 -4.04 20.44
N SER A 220 4.78 -2.79 20.62
CA SER A 220 4.83 -2.14 21.93
C SER A 220 3.43 -1.84 22.46
N ALA A 221 3.31 -1.67 23.78
CA ALA A 221 2.07 -1.25 24.43
C ALA A 221 1.50 0.02 23.78
N GLU A 222 2.37 1.00 23.47
CA GLU A 222 1.98 2.25 22.82
C GLU A 222 1.40 2.02 21.42
N ALA A 223 2.08 1.23 20.58
CA ALA A 223 1.63 0.94 19.22
C ALA A 223 0.26 0.24 19.20
N LEU A 224 0.08 -0.74 20.09
CA LEU A 224 -1.19 -1.48 20.22
C LEU A 224 -2.30 -0.62 20.82
N THR A 225 -1.96 0.32 21.70
CA THR A 225 -2.90 1.31 22.22
C THR A 225 -3.41 2.21 21.11
N GLN A 226 -2.52 2.74 20.27
CA GLN A 226 -2.90 3.59 19.13
C GLN A 226 -3.83 2.85 18.14
N LEU A 227 -3.65 1.54 17.97
CA LEU A 227 -4.56 0.70 17.18
C LEU A 227 -5.98 0.66 17.77
N LEU A 228 -6.13 0.64 19.09
CA LEU A 228 -7.44 0.68 19.74
C LEU A 228 -8.04 2.09 19.77
N VAL A 229 -7.20 3.13 19.91
CA VAL A 229 -7.63 4.53 19.90
C VAL A 229 -8.14 4.93 18.52
N SER A 230 -7.53 4.48 17.43
CA SER A 230 -8.03 4.75 16.08
C SER A 230 -9.37 4.08 15.76
N LEU A 231 -9.81 3.11 16.57
CA LEU A 231 -11.13 2.51 16.50
C LEU A 231 -12.19 3.28 17.32
N MET A 232 -11.78 4.26 18.13
CA MET A 232 -12.71 5.09 18.89
C MET A 232 -13.47 6.04 17.95
N PRO A 233 -14.76 6.31 18.24
CA PRO A 233 -15.49 7.35 17.51
C PRO A 233 -14.87 8.72 17.79
N ALA A 234 -14.80 9.57 16.76
CA ALA A 234 -14.38 10.95 16.91
C ALA A 234 -15.27 11.69 17.93
N SER A 235 -14.63 12.42 18.84
CA SER A 235 -15.31 13.16 19.90
C SER A 235 -15.11 14.67 19.74
N ASP A 236 -16.17 15.40 19.41
CA ASP A 236 -16.15 16.87 19.34
C ASP A 236 -16.71 17.52 20.61
N GLY A 237 -16.09 18.61 21.06
CA GLY A 237 -16.58 19.46 22.14
C GLY A 237 -16.50 18.84 23.54
N ALA A 238 -17.53 19.00 24.37
CA ALA A 238 -17.56 18.60 25.79
C ALA A 238 -17.35 17.09 26.04
N ASN A 239 -17.49 16.25 25.01
CA ASN A 239 -17.23 14.81 25.08
C ASN A 239 -15.75 14.44 24.98
N SER A 240 -14.86 15.40 24.68
CA SER A 240 -13.41 15.15 24.59
C SER A 240 -12.83 14.69 25.92
N ILE A 241 -13.29 15.24 27.05
CA ILE A 241 -12.81 14.86 28.39
C ILE A 241 -13.06 13.38 28.67
N PHE A 242 -14.18 12.82 28.20
CA PHE A 242 -14.49 11.40 28.37
C PHE A 242 -13.67 10.52 27.43
N ALA A 243 -13.40 11.01 26.21
CA ALA A 243 -12.50 10.34 25.29
C ALA A 243 -11.05 10.30 25.83
N ASP A 244 -10.56 11.39 26.43
CA ASP A 244 -9.23 11.45 27.05
C ASP A 244 -9.11 10.46 28.22
N LYS A 245 -10.17 10.34 29.05
CA LYS A 245 -10.23 9.31 30.09
C LYS A 245 -10.25 7.89 29.54
N ALA A 246 -10.97 7.67 28.43
CA ALA A 246 -10.99 6.37 27.75
C ALA A 246 -9.61 6.01 27.18
N GLN A 247 -8.91 6.98 26.58
CA GLN A 247 -7.53 6.81 26.12
C GLN A 247 -6.58 6.48 27.28
N ALA A 248 -6.64 7.23 28.38
CA ALA A 248 -5.83 6.94 29.56
C ALA A 248 -6.10 5.53 30.14
N LEU A 249 -7.38 5.14 30.18
CA LEU A 249 -7.79 3.80 30.64
C LEU A 249 -7.18 2.70 29.77
N ILE A 250 -7.37 2.79 28.44
CA ILE A 250 -6.87 1.74 27.55
C ILE A 250 -5.34 1.70 27.52
N SER A 251 -4.66 2.84 27.58
CA SER A 251 -3.21 2.88 27.73
C SER A 251 -2.78 2.09 28.96
N GLY A 252 -3.31 2.41 30.14
CA GLY A 252 -2.97 1.70 31.38
C GLY A 252 -3.19 0.19 31.30
N VAL A 253 -4.33 -0.23 30.75
CA VAL A 253 -4.65 -1.65 30.55
C VAL A 253 -3.67 -2.31 29.56
N MET A 254 -3.36 -1.65 28.45
CA MET A 254 -2.46 -2.20 27.44
C MET A 254 -1.02 -2.34 27.93
N TYR A 255 -0.49 -1.40 28.71
CA TYR A 255 0.84 -1.54 29.32
C TYR A 255 0.90 -2.74 30.26
N ALA A 256 -0.13 -2.96 31.08
CA ALA A 256 -0.21 -4.14 31.95
C ALA A 256 -0.34 -5.46 31.17
N LEU A 257 -1.19 -5.50 30.15
CA LEU A 257 -1.40 -6.70 29.34
C LEU A 257 -0.17 -7.07 28.51
N VAL A 258 0.55 -6.08 27.96
CA VAL A 258 1.77 -6.29 27.19
C VAL A 258 2.92 -6.77 28.08
N ASP A 259 3.04 -6.25 29.31
CA ASP A 259 4.04 -6.75 30.26
C ASP A 259 3.84 -8.26 30.56
N LEU A 260 2.60 -8.67 30.84
CA LEU A 260 2.29 -10.10 31.04
C LEU A 260 2.48 -10.93 29.76
N ARG A 261 2.21 -10.37 28.58
CA ARG A 261 2.47 -11.01 27.28
C ARG A 261 3.97 -11.26 27.08
N ASP A 262 4.81 -10.25 27.33
CA ASP A 262 6.25 -10.29 27.09
C ASP A 262 6.96 -11.22 28.09
N LYS A 263 6.38 -11.42 29.28
CA LYS A 263 6.78 -12.45 30.25
C LYS A 263 6.30 -13.87 29.89
N GLY A 264 5.48 -14.02 28.85
CA GLY A 264 4.91 -15.31 28.44
C GLY A 264 3.80 -15.85 29.35
N LEU A 265 3.22 -15.00 30.19
CA LEU A 265 2.19 -15.39 31.18
C LEU A 265 0.78 -15.38 30.57
N LEU A 266 0.58 -14.64 29.48
CA LEU A 266 -0.65 -14.65 28.70
C LEU A 266 -0.39 -14.50 27.21
N LYS A 267 -1.33 -14.97 26.39
CA LYS A 267 -1.35 -14.72 24.94
C LYS A 267 -2.35 -13.63 24.61
N LEU A 268 -1.86 -12.43 24.35
CA LEU A 268 -2.71 -11.26 24.15
C LEU A 268 -3.63 -11.44 22.93
N SER A 269 -4.93 -11.28 23.13
CA SER A 269 -5.94 -11.39 22.07
C SER A 269 -7.06 -10.38 22.29
N THR A 270 -7.87 -10.17 21.26
CA THR A 270 -9.06 -9.29 21.32
C THR A 270 -10.00 -9.67 22.46
N SER A 271 -10.15 -10.96 22.74
CA SER A 271 -10.97 -11.47 23.84
C SER A 271 -10.39 -11.12 25.21
N ILE A 272 -9.07 -11.25 25.40
CA ILE A 272 -8.42 -10.89 26.67
C ILE A 272 -8.54 -9.38 26.92
N ILE A 273 -8.37 -8.55 25.89
CA ILE A 273 -8.50 -7.09 26.02
C ILE A 273 -9.94 -6.74 26.42
N ARG A 274 -10.94 -7.32 25.76
CA ARG A 274 -12.36 -7.11 26.09
C ARG A 274 -12.68 -7.53 27.53
N ASP A 275 -12.14 -8.66 27.96
CA ASP A 275 -12.33 -9.17 29.31
C ASP A 275 -11.62 -8.29 30.35
N ALA A 276 -10.41 -7.83 30.08
CA ALA A 276 -9.65 -6.95 30.97
C ALA A 276 -10.32 -5.59 31.18
N LEU A 277 -11.13 -5.13 30.22
CA LEU A 277 -11.92 -3.91 30.33
C LEU A 277 -13.19 -4.06 31.19
N ALA A 278 -13.49 -5.24 31.73
CA ALA A 278 -14.51 -5.37 32.77
C ALA A 278 -13.97 -4.82 34.09
N LEU A 279 -14.75 -4.01 34.80
CA LEU A 279 -14.34 -3.27 36.00
C LEU A 279 -13.58 -4.12 37.04
N GLU A 280 -14.16 -5.25 37.46
CA GLU A 280 -13.54 -6.14 38.43
C GLU A 280 -12.24 -6.77 37.92
N LYS A 281 -12.21 -7.17 36.65
CA LYS A 281 -11.02 -7.76 36.01
C LYS A 281 -9.91 -6.71 35.84
N CYS A 282 -10.26 -5.46 35.54
CA CYS A 282 -9.32 -4.36 35.42
C CYS A 282 -8.65 -4.03 36.76
N VAL A 283 -9.43 -4.02 37.85
CA VAL A 283 -8.89 -3.83 39.21
C VAL A 283 -8.02 -5.02 39.62
N ALA A 284 -8.45 -6.26 39.32
CA ALA A 284 -7.63 -7.45 39.56
C ALA A 284 -6.31 -7.41 38.78
N LEU A 285 -6.33 -6.95 37.53
CA LEU A 285 -5.13 -6.74 36.72
C LEU A 285 -4.20 -5.71 37.35
N ALA A 286 -4.72 -4.58 37.86
CA ALA A 286 -3.93 -3.56 38.53
C ALA A 286 -3.24 -4.03 39.84
N LEU A 287 -3.73 -5.12 40.42
CA LEU A 287 -3.20 -5.76 41.62
C LEU A 287 -2.38 -7.01 41.32
N HIS A 288 -2.16 -7.33 40.04
CA HIS A 288 -1.48 -8.57 39.65
C HIS A 288 -0.01 -8.57 40.15
N PRO A 289 0.44 -9.64 40.84
CA PRO A 289 1.75 -9.66 41.50
C PRO A 289 2.91 -9.67 40.50
N GLU A 290 2.70 -10.28 39.33
CA GLU A 290 3.73 -10.44 38.30
C GLU A 290 3.93 -9.20 37.42
N LEU A 291 3.17 -8.12 37.63
CA LEU A 291 3.39 -6.86 36.93
C LEU A 291 4.65 -6.14 37.42
N ASP A 292 5.37 -5.55 36.49
CA ASP A 292 6.45 -4.64 36.78
C ASP A 292 5.93 -3.36 37.42
N GLN A 293 6.79 -2.70 38.19
CA GLN A 293 6.39 -1.52 38.95
C GLN A 293 5.92 -0.37 38.05
N GLU A 294 6.50 -0.23 36.86
CA GLU A 294 6.11 0.77 35.87
C GLU A 294 4.72 0.46 35.28
N SER A 295 4.51 -0.75 34.76
CA SER A 295 3.22 -1.21 34.22
C SER A 295 2.11 -1.14 35.27
N ARG A 296 2.42 -1.50 36.52
CA ARG A 296 1.52 -1.36 37.67
C ARG A 296 1.18 0.11 37.93
N ALA A 297 2.16 1.01 37.94
CA ALA A 297 1.90 2.43 38.12
C ALA A 297 1.01 3.00 37.00
N SER A 298 1.23 2.58 35.75
CA SER A 298 0.45 3.02 34.58
C SER A 298 -1.03 2.64 34.69
N ILE A 299 -1.35 1.38 34.99
CA ILE A 299 -2.75 0.95 35.15
C ILE A 299 -3.42 1.57 36.39
N GLN A 300 -2.67 1.75 37.48
CA GLN A 300 -3.20 2.38 38.69
C GLN A 300 -3.47 3.88 38.48
N ALA A 301 -2.59 4.58 37.77
CA ALA A 301 -2.81 5.97 37.37
C ALA A 301 -4.04 6.10 36.46
N ALA A 302 -4.16 5.20 35.49
CA ALA A 302 -5.31 5.14 34.58
C ALA A 302 -6.63 4.93 35.34
N LEU A 303 -6.69 3.98 36.27
CA LEU A 303 -7.85 3.77 37.15
C LEU A 303 -8.14 5.00 38.03
N GLY A 304 -7.10 5.69 38.50
CA GLY A 304 -7.21 6.93 39.26
C GLY A 304 -7.97 8.04 38.52
N THR A 305 -7.85 8.13 37.19
CA THR A 305 -8.60 9.11 36.38
C THR A 305 -10.12 8.91 36.41
N SER A 306 -10.55 7.70 36.73
CA SER A 306 -11.96 7.31 36.91
C SER A 306 -12.40 7.39 38.38
N GLY A 307 -11.53 7.79 39.31
CA GLY A 307 -11.84 7.93 40.73
C GLY A 307 -11.57 6.69 41.59
N TRP A 308 -10.78 5.74 41.10
CA TRP A 308 -10.35 4.58 41.88
C TRP A 308 -9.42 4.97 43.02
N ILE A 309 -9.65 4.40 44.22
CA ILE A 309 -8.81 4.63 45.39
C ILE A 309 -8.06 3.33 45.72
N ALA A 310 -6.72 3.36 45.61
CA ALA A 310 -5.88 2.21 45.93
C ALA A 310 -6.03 1.76 47.39
N GLY A 311 -6.00 0.44 47.62
CA GLY A 311 -6.07 -0.16 48.97
C GLY A 311 -7.47 -0.30 49.58
N ARG A 312 -8.53 0.21 48.93
CA ARG A 312 -9.92 -0.07 49.31
C ARG A 312 -10.46 -1.27 48.55
N GLU A 313 -11.23 -2.12 49.24
CA GLU A 313 -11.99 -3.19 48.58
C GLU A 313 -13.00 -2.63 47.58
N MET A 314 -13.34 -3.41 46.56
CA MET A 314 -14.25 -2.98 45.48
C MET A 314 -15.61 -2.51 45.99
N LYS A 315 -16.12 -3.14 47.05
CA LYS A 315 -17.40 -2.78 47.71
C LYS A 315 -17.38 -1.41 48.39
N ASP A 316 -16.20 -0.93 48.78
CA ASP A 316 -15.98 0.32 49.53
C ASP A 316 -15.50 1.46 48.62
N GLN A 317 -15.44 1.22 47.31
CA GLN A 317 -15.15 2.24 46.30
C GLN A 317 -16.35 3.17 46.12
N PRO A 318 -16.11 4.45 45.77
CA PRO A 318 -17.20 5.40 45.55
C PRO A 318 -18.07 4.94 44.36
N PRO A 319 -19.41 5.08 44.41
CA PRO A 319 -20.28 4.72 43.29
C PRO A 319 -19.92 5.42 41.97
N SER A 320 -19.40 6.65 42.07
CA SER A 320 -18.92 7.43 40.92
C SER A 320 -17.77 6.76 40.15
N PHE A 321 -17.01 5.86 40.77
CA PHE A 321 -15.95 5.11 40.10
C PHE A 321 -16.52 4.17 39.03
N ALA A 322 -17.53 3.37 39.40
CA ALA A 322 -18.17 2.45 38.48
C ALA A 322 -18.83 3.19 37.31
N GLU A 323 -19.46 4.35 37.58
CA GLU A 323 -20.06 5.19 36.55
C GLU A 323 -19.01 5.76 35.58
N GLN A 324 -17.94 6.39 36.10
CA GLN A 324 -16.89 6.99 35.27
C GLN A 324 -16.13 5.94 34.45
N PHE A 325 -15.85 4.78 35.05
CA PHE A 325 -15.24 3.67 34.34
C PHE A 325 -16.16 3.14 33.24
N GLY A 326 -17.47 3.00 33.51
CA GLY A 326 -18.46 2.57 32.52
C GLY A 326 -18.52 3.51 31.32
N TYR A 327 -18.44 4.83 31.53
CA TYR A 327 -18.35 5.80 30.44
C TYR A 327 -17.08 5.60 29.61
N ALA A 328 -15.91 5.46 30.24
CA ALA A 328 -14.65 5.22 29.53
C ALA A 328 -14.66 3.90 28.74
N GLN A 329 -15.15 2.81 29.33
CA GLN A 329 -15.28 1.49 28.70
C GLN A 329 -16.19 1.53 27.46
N SER A 330 -17.25 2.34 27.49
CA SER A 330 -18.26 2.40 26.42
C SER A 330 -17.68 2.80 25.05
N TYR A 331 -16.57 3.54 25.03
CA TYR A 331 -15.88 3.94 23.79
C TYR A 331 -15.31 2.74 23.00
N PHE A 332 -14.91 1.67 23.69
CA PHE A 332 -14.28 0.50 23.06
C PHE A 332 -15.26 -0.65 22.82
N GLY A 333 -16.41 -0.67 23.49
CA GLY A 333 -17.36 -1.78 23.46
C GLY A 333 -17.79 -2.18 22.05
N LYS A 334 -18.13 -1.20 21.20
CA LYS A 334 -18.55 -1.46 19.80
C LYS A 334 -17.41 -2.00 18.93
N ALA A 335 -16.22 -1.42 19.04
CA ALA A 335 -15.05 -1.82 18.26
C ALA A 335 -14.61 -3.24 18.62
N LEU A 336 -14.46 -3.51 19.92
CA LEU A 336 -14.05 -4.81 20.42
C LEU A 336 -15.11 -5.88 20.16
N SER A 337 -16.40 -5.59 20.32
CA SER A 337 -17.49 -6.52 19.95
C SER A 337 -17.47 -6.87 18.45
N SER A 338 -17.19 -5.91 17.57
CA SER A 338 -17.03 -6.19 16.14
C SER A 338 -15.88 -7.18 15.87
N LEU A 339 -14.71 -6.95 16.47
CA LEU A 339 -13.54 -7.84 16.30
C LEU A 339 -13.78 -9.23 16.91
N THR A 340 -14.40 -9.28 18.10
CA THR A 340 -14.56 -10.52 18.88
C THR A 340 -15.77 -11.35 18.49
N ASP A 341 -16.87 -10.74 18.04
CA ASP A 341 -18.12 -11.44 17.74
C ASP A 341 -18.34 -11.54 16.21
N THR A 342 -18.30 -10.42 15.49
CA THR A 342 -18.58 -10.38 14.03
C THR A 342 -17.48 -11.05 13.20
N TYR A 343 -16.23 -10.83 13.58
CA TYR A 343 -15.03 -11.33 12.90
C TYR A 343 -14.22 -12.30 13.76
N SER A 344 -14.90 -13.00 14.67
CA SER A 344 -14.29 -13.98 15.59
C SER A 344 -13.45 -15.05 14.90
N HIS A 345 -13.82 -15.45 13.68
CA HIS A 345 -13.09 -16.43 12.89
C HIS A 345 -11.80 -15.90 12.26
N ILE A 346 -11.60 -14.57 12.23
CA ILE A 346 -10.37 -13.90 11.77
C ILE A 346 -9.52 -13.52 12.98
N TYR A 347 -10.09 -12.77 13.93
CA TYR A 347 -9.38 -12.14 15.06
C TYR A 347 -9.46 -12.88 16.39
N GLY A 348 -10.23 -13.98 16.46
CA GLY A 348 -10.33 -14.83 17.63
C GLY A 348 -9.28 -15.95 17.67
N ALA A 349 -8.23 -15.84 16.85
CA ALA A 349 -7.04 -16.68 16.96
C ALA A 349 -6.03 -15.97 17.87
N GLU A 350 -5.40 -16.70 18.79
CA GLU A 350 -4.31 -16.17 19.60
C GLU A 350 -3.03 -16.04 18.77
N ASP A 351 -2.75 -17.08 17.97
CA ASP A 351 -1.66 -17.10 17.01
C ASP A 351 -2.25 -16.86 15.60
N GLY A 352 -2.00 -15.66 15.05
CA GLY A 352 -2.42 -15.28 13.70
C GLY A 352 -1.54 -15.92 12.63
N GLU A 353 -2.12 -16.22 11.46
CA GLU A 353 -1.35 -16.67 10.29
C GLU A 353 -0.82 -15.51 9.46
N VAL A 354 -1.44 -14.34 9.63
CA VAL A 354 -1.12 -13.10 8.95
C VAL A 354 -0.48 -12.18 9.98
N ASP A 355 0.80 -11.89 9.79
CA ASP A 355 1.57 -10.90 10.53
C ASP A 355 2.16 -9.91 9.53
N PHE A 356 1.81 -8.63 9.68
CA PHE A 356 2.25 -7.56 8.78
C PHE A 356 3.77 -7.38 8.78
N ALA A 357 4.43 -7.54 9.93
CA ALA A 357 5.88 -7.39 10.02
C ALA A 357 6.56 -8.53 9.26
N ASP A 358 6.11 -9.75 9.49
CA ASP A 358 6.63 -10.94 8.81
C ASP A 358 6.37 -10.87 7.30
N ALA A 359 5.18 -10.47 6.90
CA ALA A 359 4.81 -10.36 5.49
C ALA A 359 5.61 -9.30 4.73
N ILE A 360 5.98 -8.18 5.37
CA ILE A 360 6.88 -7.19 4.77
C ILE A 360 8.29 -7.77 4.61
N MET A 361 8.82 -8.40 5.68
CA MET A 361 10.20 -8.90 5.71
C MET A 361 10.42 -10.11 4.80
N GLN A 362 9.43 -11.01 4.73
CA GLN A 362 9.45 -12.21 3.89
C GLN A 362 8.80 -12.00 2.51
N GLN A 363 8.36 -10.78 2.19
CA GLN A 363 7.77 -10.43 0.90
C GLN A 363 6.53 -11.25 0.54
N TRP A 364 5.64 -11.50 1.49
CA TRP A 364 4.40 -12.25 1.30
C TRP A 364 3.35 -11.48 0.49
N ILE A 365 2.32 -12.20 0.04
CA ILE A 365 1.21 -11.66 -0.77
C ILE A 365 -0.05 -11.69 0.08
N GLU A 366 -0.56 -10.52 0.45
CA GLU A 366 -1.73 -10.39 1.31
C GLU A 366 -2.87 -9.64 0.66
N ILE A 367 -4.10 -10.13 0.85
CA ILE A 367 -5.32 -9.51 0.32
C ILE A 367 -6.33 -9.32 1.43
N HIS A 368 -6.78 -8.09 1.62
CA HIS A 368 -7.84 -7.71 2.56
C HIS A 368 -9.10 -7.38 1.77
N SER A 369 -10.14 -8.22 1.83
CA SER A 369 -11.42 -8.00 1.15
C SER A 369 -12.46 -7.47 2.13
N SER A 370 -12.85 -6.20 2.04
CA SER A 370 -13.82 -5.59 2.98
C SER A 370 -15.00 -4.93 2.28
N LEU A 371 -16.22 -5.28 2.69
CA LEU A 371 -17.47 -4.57 2.33
C LEU A 371 -17.72 -3.37 3.24
N CYS A 372 -17.10 -3.36 4.42
CA CYS A 372 -17.22 -2.28 5.39
C CYS A 372 -16.02 -1.34 5.25
N PHE A 373 -16.16 -0.40 4.32
CA PHE A 373 -15.19 0.66 4.03
C PHE A 373 -14.86 1.54 5.26
N TYR A 374 -15.64 1.44 6.35
CA TYR A 374 -15.51 2.30 7.52
C TYR A 374 -14.32 1.98 8.42
N ILE A 375 -13.90 0.72 8.59
CA ILE A 375 -12.88 0.37 9.60
C ILE A 375 -11.46 0.61 9.10
N ILE A 376 -11.19 0.46 7.80
CA ILE A 376 -9.84 0.63 7.24
C ILE A 376 -9.61 2.05 6.73
N CYS A 377 -10.63 2.75 6.21
CA CYS A 377 -10.47 4.17 5.86
C CYS A 377 -10.42 5.09 7.08
N TYR A 378 -11.00 4.74 8.23
CA TYR A 378 -10.72 5.51 9.46
C TYR A 378 -9.24 5.39 9.87
N PHE A 379 -8.62 4.22 9.66
CA PHE A 379 -7.20 3.99 9.93
C PHE A 379 -6.22 4.75 9.01
N TYR A 380 -6.62 5.14 7.79
CA TYR A 380 -5.70 5.72 6.80
C TYR A 380 -6.15 7.06 6.18
N CYS A 381 -7.44 7.42 6.22
CA CYS A 381 -7.96 8.64 5.60
C CYS A 381 -8.17 9.81 6.59
N GLU A 382 -8.32 9.59 7.90
CA GLU A 382 -8.41 10.72 8.84
C GLU A 382 -7.08 11.51 8.91
N ILE A 383 -5.96 10.87 8.60
CA ILE A 383 -4.64 11.51 8.43
C ILE A 383 -4.58 12.39 7.16
N PHE A 384 -5.38 12.10 6.13
CA PHE A 384 -5.22 12.71 4.80
C PHE A 384 -6.29 13.73 4.40
N LEU A 385 -7.48 13.70 5.02
CA LEU A 385 -8.63 14.49 4.56
C LEU A 385 -9.23 15.48 5.58
N SER A 386 -8.71 15.56 6.80
CA SER A 386 -9.10 16.61 7.73
C SER A 386 -8.14 17.82 7.65
N GLY A 387 -8.53 18.83 6.87
CA GLY A 387 -8.04 20.20 6.98
C GLY A 387 -6.94 20.62 6.00
N SER A 388 -7.08 21.84 5.49
CA SER A 388 -6.28 22.54 4.47
C SER A 388 -4.76 22.25 4.45
N LEU A 389 -4.20 22.31 3.24
CA LEU A 389 -2.87 21.86 2.80
C LEU A 389 -1.71 22.84 3.09
N ASP A 390 -1.79 23.71 4.10
CA ASP A 390 -0.89 24.89 4.20
C ASP A 390 0.05 24.96 5.42
N SER A 391 0.23 23.90 6.22
CA SER A 391 1.10 23.96 7.42
C SER A 391 2.43 23.19 7.27
N PRO A 392 3.59 23.82 7.56
CA PRO A 392 4.92 23.16 7.58
C PRO A 392 5.07 22.08 8.66
N GLU A 393 4.16 22.00 9.64
CA GLU A 393 4.13 20.93 10.65
C GLU A 393 3.70 19.58 10.04
N LYS A 394 2.97 19.58 8.92
CA LYS A 394 2.56 18.34 8.22
C LYS A 394 3.71 17.65 7.47
N SER A 395 4.79 18.37 7.17
CA SER A 395 6.03 17.77 6.64
C SER A 395 6.66 16.78 7.64
N ALA A 396 6.49 17.05 8.95
CA ALA A 396 6.93 16.17 10.04
C ALA A 396 6.06 14.90 10.20
N CYS A 397 4.80 14.92 9.75
CA CYS A 397 3.94 13.73 9.77
C CYS A 397 4.24 12.73 8.64
N SER A 398 4.71 13.20 7.46
CA SER A 398 5.25 12.27 6.45
C SER A 398 6.51 11.56 6.96
N LEU A 399 7.30 12.26 7.78
CA LEU A 399 8.44 11.73 8.53
C LEU A 399 8.03 10.73 9.62
N HIS A 400 6.81 10.78 10.17
CA HIS A 400 6.32 9.83 11.18
C HIS A 400 5.75 8.53 10.58
N PHE A 401 5.16 8.58 9.37
CA PHE A 401 4.83 7.36 8.60
C PHE A 401 6.12 6.68 8.11
N CYS A 402 7.10 7.48 7.67
CA CYS A 402 8.47 7.01 7.47
C CYS A 402 9.08 6.52 8.80
N GLY A 403 8.76 7.13 9.94
CA GLY A 403 9.22 6.75 11.29
C GLY A 403 8.66 5.43 11.82
N TYR A 404 7.41 5.08 11.49
CA TYR A 404 6.81 3.79 11.85
C TYR A 404 7.38 2.64 10.99
N ILE A 405 7.76 2.95 9.73
CA ILE A 405 8.50 2.04 8.84
C ILE A 405 10.02 2.05 9.15
N CYS A 406 10.59 3.17 9.60
CA CYS A 406 11.99 3.34 10.00
C CYS A 406 12.26 2.83 11.42
N GLY A 407 11.25 2.71 12.28
CA GLY A 407 11.36 1.99 13.56
C GLY A 407 11.77 0.53 13.35
N TYR A 408 11.41 -0.04 12.19
CA TYR A 408 11.88 -1.35 11.71
C TYR A 408 13.25 -1.29 10.98
N GLN A 409 13.78 -0.12 10.60
CA GLN A 409 15.11 0.01 9.98
C GLN A 409 16.28 -0.23 10.96
N ASN A 410 16.02 -0.32 12.27
CA ASN A 410 17.05 -0.74 13.24
C ASN A 410 17.33 -2.25 13.21
N LEU A 411 16.62 -3.03 12.41
CA LEU A 411 17.03 -4.38 12.05
C LEU A 411 17.95 -4.29 10.82
N GLY A 412 19.27 -4.31 11.09
CA GLY A 412 20.29 -4.25 10.05
C GLY A 412 20.00 -5.23 8.92
N CYS A 413 19.83 -4.69 7.72
CA CYS A 413 19.67 -5.47 6.50
C CYS A 413 20.92 -6.35 6.30
N PRO A 414 20.82 -7.69 6.28
CA PRO A 414 21.97 -8.51 5.91
C PRO A 414 22.28 -8.23 4.44
N LYS A 415 23.45 -7.63 4.19
CA LYS A 415 24.00 -7.51 2.83
C LYS A 415 24.10 -8.92 2.26
N ARG A 416 23.21 -9.28 1.33
CA ARG A 416 23.46 -10.41 0.43
C ARG A 416 24.59 -9.99 -0.50
N GLU A 417 25.78 -10.49 -0.23
CA GLU A 417 26.81 -10.60 -1.26
C GLU A 417 26.24 -11.53 -2.34
N ILE A 418 26.00 -10.96 -3.51
CA ILE A 418 25.71 -11.72 -4.71
C ILE A 418 27.05 -12.36 -5.10
N VAL A 419 27.16 -13.67 -4.94
CA VAL A 419 28.19 -14.48 -5.61
C VAL A 419 27.70 -14.81 -7.01
#